data_AF-A0A8J8CIW6-F1
#
_entry.id   AF-A0A8J8CIW6-F1
#
_cell.length_a   1.000
_cell.length_b   1.000
_cell.length_c   1.000
_cell.angle_alpha   90.00
_cell.angle_beta   90.00
_cell.angle_gamma   90.00
#
_symmetry.space_group_name_H-M   'P 1'
#
loop_
_entity.id
_entity.type
_entity.pdbx_description
1 polymer ?
#
loop_
_entity_poly.entity_id
_entity_poly.type
_entity_poly.pdbx_seq_one_letter_code
_entity_poly.pdbx_strand_id
1 'polypeptide(L)' 'MRNALTGNTALIEVDSSTRLQEILDSAVEFWSMAREPYLLRLGRRLIPASKTVGEADIGDGDTIEILPDPEGG' A
#
# COMPACT_ATOMS: atom_id res chain seq x y z
N MET A 1 5.51 5.22 1.55
CA MET A 1 5.19 3.77 1.46
C MET A 1 6.44 2.93 1.68
N ARG A 2 6.30 1.75 2.28
CA ARG A 2 7.39 0.82 2.57
C ARG A 2 7.07 -0.59 2.06
N ASN A 3 8.04 -1.22 1.42
CA ASN A 3 8.01 -2.63 1.07
C ASN A 3 8.42 -3.46 2.29
N ALA A 4 7.51 -4.27 2.84
CA ALA A 4 7.79 -5.06 4.04
C ALA A 4 8.79 -6.21 3.78
N LEU A 5 8.91 -6.67 2.53
CA LEU A 5 9.82 -7.77 2.17
C LEU A 5 11.27 -7.32 2.10
N THR A 6 11.51 -6.14 1.54
CA THR A 6 12.87 -5.63 1.28
C THR A 6 13.29 -4.53 2.24
N GLY A 7 12.34 -3.91 2.93
CA GLY A 7 12.55 -2.72 3.76
C GLY A 7 12.66 -1.41 2.97
N ASN A 8 12.62 -1.46 1.63
CA ASN A 8 12.71 -0.28 0.78
C ASN A 8 11.54 0.68 1.00
N THR A 9 11.79 1.98 0.85
CA THR A 9 10.78 3.02 1.02
C THR A 9 10.69 3.91 -0.22
N ALA A 10 9.48 4.32 -0.58
CA ALA A 10 9.20 5.29 -1.63
C ALA A 10 8.27 6.38 -1.08
N LEU A 11 8.53 7.64 -1.44
CA LEU A 11 7.60 8.74 -1.23
C LEU A 11 6.58 8.73 -2.37
N ILE A 12 5.31 8.94 -2.03
CA ILE A 12 4.21 8.94 -2.98
C ILE A 12 3.39 10.18 -2.69
N GLU A 13 3.16 10.98 -3.71
CA GLU A 13 2.24 12.11 -3.66
C GLU A 13 0.85 11.61 -4.06
N VAL A 14 -0.13 11.83 -3.19
CA VAL A 14 -1.51 11.37 -3.36
C VAL A 14 -2.47 12.44 -2.87
N ASP A 15 -3.69 12.39 -3.38
CA ASP A 15 -4.80 13.18 -2.85
C ASP A 15 -5.77 12.31 -2.05
N SER A 16 -6.72 12.94 -1.36
CA SER A 16 -7.70 12.22 -0.53
C SER A 16 -8.65 11.32 -1.34
N SER A 17 -8.78 11.55 -2.65
CA SER A 17 -9.60 10.75 -3.56
C SER A 17 -8.86 9.60 -4.21
N THR A 18 -7.52 9.57 -4.10
CA THR A 18 -6.67 8.54 -4.69
C THR A 18 -7.03 7.19 -4.11
N ARG A 19 -7.27 6.20 -4.97
CA ARG A 19 -7.59 4.83 -4.53
C ARG A 19 -6.34 4.13 -4.03
N LEU A 20 -6.49 3.40 -2.93
CA LEU A 20 -5.38 2.62 -2.39
C LEU A 20 -4.94 1.49 -3.32
N GLN A 21 -5.85 0.94 -4.13
CA GLN A 21 -5.52 -0.01 -5.18
C GLN A 21 -4.53 0.57 -6.20
N GLU A 22 -4.69 1.84 -6.61
CA GLU A 22 -3.79 2.48 -7.58
C GLU A 22 -2.38 2.66 -7.01
N ILE A 23 -2.30 3.02 -5.71
CA ILE A 23 -1.03 3.09 -4.98
C ILE A 23 -0.38 1.71 -4.88
N LEU A 24 -1.17 0.67 -4.59
CA LEU A 24 -0.69 -0.71 -4.49
C LEU A 24 -0.12 -1.18 -5.83
N ASP A 25 -0.86 -1.00 -6.91
CA ASP A 25 -0.46 -1.42 -8.26
C ASP A 25 0.82 -0.69 -8.70
N SER A 26 0.88 0.62 -8.45
CA SER A 26 2.08 1.44 -8.74
C SER A 26 3.30 0.96 -7.96
N ALA A 27 3.14 0.57 -6.70
CA ALA A 27 4.24 0.09 -5.87
C ALA A 27 4.73 -1.31 -6.29
N VAL A 28 3.82 -2.20 -6.66
CA VAL A 28 4.13 -3.53 -7.20
C VAL A 28 4.93 -3.39 -8.49
N GLU A 29 4.51 -2.50 -9.40
CA GLU A 29 5.23 -2.22 -10.63
C GLU A 29 6.60 -1.56 -10.35
N PHE A 30 6.63 -0.52 -9.54
CA PHE A 30 7.84 0.24 -9.21
C PHE A 30 8.94 -0.65 -8.62
N TRP A 31 8.58 -1.58 -7.74
CA TRP A 31 9.52 -2.54 -7.14
C TRP A 31 9.66 -3.84 -7.92
N SER A 32 9.02 -3.98 -9.09
CA SER A 32 9.03 -5.20 -9.91
C SER A 32 8.70 -6.45 -9.09
N MET A 33 7.68 -6.33 -8.24
CA MET A 33 7.23 -7.41 -7.36
C MET A 33 6.48 -8.48 -8.17
N ALA A 34 6.40 -9.69 -7.62
CA ALA A 34 5.70 -10.81 -8.26
C ALA A 34 4.20 -10.50 -8.45
N ARG A 35 3.54 -11.13 -9.43
CA ARG A 35 2.09 -11.00 -9.63
C ARG A 35 1.33 -11.89 -8.67
N GLU A 36 1.27 -11.47 -7.42
CA GLU A 36 0.61 -12.15 -6.31
C GLU A 36 -0.34 -11.18 -5.58
N PRO A 37 -1.30 -11.69 -4.78
CA PRO A 37 -2.11 -10.82 -3.93
C PRO A 37 -1.24 -10.14 -2.85
N TYR A 38 -1.47 -8.83 -2.67
CA TYR A 38 -0.79 -8.01 -1.68
C TYR A 38 -1.79 -7.28 -0.80
N LEU A 39 -1.41 -7.08 0.46
CA LEU A 39 -2.17 -6.34 1.46
C LEU A 39 -1.49 -5.01 1.77
N LEU A 40 -2.30 -4.02 2.12
CA LEU A 40 -1.85 -2.74 2.65
C LEU A 40 -2.04 -2.69 4.17
N ARG A 41 -1.05 -2.16 4.88
CA ARG A 41 -1.08 -1.99 6.33
C ARG A 41 -0.64 -0.58 6.73
N LEU A 42 -1.35 0.04 7.67
CA LEU A 42 -0.93 1.26 8.35
C LEU A 42 -0.76 0.97 9.83
N GLY A 43 0.47 1.04 10.32
CA GLY A 43 0.79 0.65 11.69
C GLY A 43 0.36 -0.79 11.96
N ARG A 44 -0.63 -1.01 12.84
CA ARG A 44 -1.15 -2.36 13.17
C ARG A 44 -2.42 -2.75 12.41
N ARG A 45 -2.95 -1.87 11.55
CA ARG A 45 -4.25 -2.06 10.89
C ARG A 45 -4.07 -2.43 9.42
N LEU A 46 -4.68 -3.53 8.99
CA LEU A 46 -4.86 -3.82 7.56
C LEU A 46 -5.88 -2.85 6.96
N ILE A 47 -5.60 -2.35 5.77
CA ILE A 47 -6.45 -1.42 5.05
C ILE A 47 -6.91 -2.07 3.75
N PRO A 48 -8.22 -2.13 3.48
CA PRO A 48 -8.73 -2.60 2.19
C PRO A 48 -8.27 -1.68 1.06
N ALA A 49 -7.69 -2.26 -0.01
CA ALA A 49 -7.27 -1.51 -1.19
C ALA A 49 -8.44 -0.85 -1.96
N SER A 50 -9.68 -1.29 -1.71
CA SER A 50 -10.89 -0.70 -2.29
C SER A 50 -11.21 0.72 -1.81
N LYS A 51 -10.64 1.14 -0.66
CA LYS A 51 -10.82 2.49 -0.09
C LYS A 51 -9.99 3.55 -0.81
N THR A 52 -10.33 4.81 -0.61
CA THR A 52 -9.45 5.94 -0.90
C THR A 52 -8.53 6.28 0.28
N VAL A 53 -7.51 7.12 0.03
CA VAL A 53 -6.65 7.72 1.06
C VAL A 53 -7.46 8.40 2.16
N GLY A 54 -8.46 9.21 1.79
CA GLY A 54 -9.33 9.90 2.73
C GLY A 54 -10.21 8.96 3.57
N GLU A 55 -10.81 7.94 2.94
CA GLU A 55 -11.64 6.93 3.64
C GLU A 55 -10.84 6.00 4.58
N ALA A 56 -9.53 5.99 4.42
CA ALA A 56 -8.60 5.24 5.24
C ALA A 56 -7.94 6.08 6.34
N ASP A 57 -8.28 7.37 6.43
CA ASP A 57 -7.71 8.35 7.37
C ASP A 57 -6.17 8.42 7.29
N ILE A 58 -5.63 8.36 6.06
CA ILE A 58 -4.19 8.44 5.82
C ILE A 58 -3.81 9.91 5.64
N GLY A 59 -2.87 10.37 6.46
CA GLY A 59 -2.37 11.74 6.43
C GLY A 59 -0.89 11.86 6.05
N ASP A 60 -0.43 13.10 6.01
CA ASP A 60 0.97 13.39 5.76
C ASP A 60 1.89 12.78 6.82
N GLY A 61 2.96 12.14 6.37
CA GLY A 61 3.92 11.46 7.25
C GLY A 61 3.54 10.03 7.63
N ASP A 62 2.34 9.57 7.29
CA ASP A 62 1.97 8.17 7.50
C ASP A 62 2.78 7.24 6.61
N THR A 63 3.16 6.10 7.18
CA THR A 63 3.85 5.03 6.44
C THR A 63 2.91 3.86 6.21
N ILE A 64 2.45 3.75 4.97
CA ILE A 64 1.75 2.56 4.46
C ILE A 64 2.79 1.49 4.12
N GLU A 65 2.54 0.26 4.54
CA GLU A 65 3.34 -0.92 4.23
C GLU A 65 2.62 -1.85 3.26
N ILE A 66 3.34 -2.37 2.27
CA ILE A 66 2.90 -3.47 1.40
C ILE A 66 3.52 -4.78 1.87
N LEU A 67 2.71 -5.84 1.91
CA LEU A 67 3.13 -7.20 2.27
C LEU A 67 2.37 -8.22 1.42
N PRO A 68 2.94 -9.40 1.10
CA PRO A 68 2.20 -10.48 0.47
C PRO A 68 1.01 -10.90 1.32
N ASP A 69 -0.06 -11.29 0.66
CA ASP A 69 -1.18 -11.96 1.31
C ASP A 69 -0.81 -13.43 1.60
N PRO A 70 -0.67 -13.83 2.88
CA PRO A 70 -0.29 -15.20 3.23
C PRO A 70 -1.38 -16.23 2.89
N GLU A 71 -2.64 -15.81 2.75
CA GLU A 71 -3.75 -16.71 2.44
C GLU A 71 -3.93 -16.95 0.95
N GLY A 72 -3.24 -16.16 0.10
CA GLY A 72 -3.19 -16.38 -1.35
C GLY A 72 -4.57 -16.48 -1.98
N GLY A 73 -5.28 -15.35 -2.11
CA GLY A 73 -6.46 -15.10 -2.96
C GLY A 73 -7.31 -16.29 -3.40
#